data_AF-A0AAX3X6M0-F1
#
_entry.id   AF-A0AAX3X6M0-F1
#
_cell.length_a   1.000
_cell.length_b   1.000
_cell.length_c   1.000
_cell.angle_alpha   90.00
_cell.angle_beta   90.00
_cell.angle_gamma   90.00
#
_symmetry.space_group_name_H-M   'P 1'
#
loop_
_entity.id
_entity.type
_entity.pdbx_description
1 polymer ?
#
loop_
_entity_poly.entity_id
_entity_poly.type
_entity_poly.pdbx_seq_one_letter_code
_entity_poly.pdbx_strand_id
1 'polypeptide(L)'
;MPNINAFSTESIVSMQNNLKTWLDFYIKSADKQLQGKRDLEAKIQELQNLVDTKLSLYTELNRATDFINASKEMLQDPSKAYLYEEQATKLTTVINEAIDAQNKADKLIADKEKERAAALEELLKLQVPGKDSYIKFTDENYKITASLDDIVERTKLVAKILPYLGNVYAGNPIDPEYLKYKTVDEYLQVGTPAYDKMVTTINRLKEDILKEFALGRGTKDSMGSNIDKRIKTVVTDEDVINLKPLIDLADAYSKRALENINRMRFTIGVPPMKMAPISDKRKAMMIVHALAGYQAGQNPDFKIGDSHVGTIAVLLVPHAMTAGYSENVYPSANAPIISNHFTPEYMADVYNKLELMEGIKYFSDYFNDTEAKSGHYTNIILPQHQYFYSAMIVGNVIPENNSFSSYRVSLTELFYELADDQYKWWLKHFDEWPKVNPETDLNRTDFNNL
;
A
#
# COMPACT_ATOMS: atom_id res chain seq x y z
N MET A 1 -55.60 21.49 -76.54
CA MET A 1 -54.84 20.42 -75.85
C MET A 1 -53.71 21.09 -75.09
N PRO A 2 -53.47 20.76 -73.81
CA PRO A 2 -52.40 21.38 -73.07
C PRO A 2 -51.05 20.95 -73.65
N ASN A 3 -50.12 21.91 -73.68
CA ASN A 3 -48.77 21.77 -74.20
C ASN A 3 -48.03 20.72 -73.35
N ILE A 4 -47.90 19.49 -73.87
CA ILE A 4 -46.99 18.50 -73.30
C ILE A 4 -45.60 19.06 -73.61
N ASN A 5 -44.93 19.64 -72.60
CA ASN A 5 -43.50 19.93 -72.69
C ASN A 5 -42.80 18.59 -72.87
N ALA A 6 -42.62 18.17 -74.13
CA ALA A 6 -41.81 17.01 -74.46
C ALA A 6 -40.38 17.36 -74.06
N PHE A 7 -39.85 16.67 -73.04
CA PHE A 7 -38.43 16.75 -72.72
C PHE A 7 -37.65 16.41 -74.00
N SER A 8 -36.75 17.30 -74.43
CA SER A 8 -35.86 16.97 -75.53
C SER A 8 -34.97 15.79 -75.14
N THR A 9 -34.53 14.99 -76.11
CA THR A 9 -33.59 13.89 -75.86
C THR A 9 -32.35 14.36 -75.08
N GLU A 10 -31.87 15.57 -75.36
CA GLU A 10 -30.77 16.23 -74.65
C GLU A 10 -31.11 16.51 -73.17
N SER A 11 -32.34 16.92 -72.87
CA SER A 11 -32.81 17.14 -71.49
C SER A 11 -32.87 15.83 -70.70
N ILE A 12 -33.31 14.74 -71.33
CA ILE A 12 -33.35 13.40 -70.72
C ILE A 12 -31.94 12.90 -70.42
N VAL A 13 -31.01 13.02 -71.38
CA VAL A 13 -29.60 12.63 -71.20
C VAL A 13 -28.94 13.46 -70.09
N SER A 14 -29.21 14.77 -70.03
CA SER A 14 -28.71 15.65 -68.97
C SER A 14 -29.23 15.25 -67.58
N MET A 15 -30.53 14.95 -67.45
CA MET A 15 -31.12 14.47 -66.20
C MET A 15 -30.55 13.11 -65.76
N GLN A 16 -30.31 12.19 -66.70
CA GLN A 16 -29.67 10.90 -66.43
C GLN A 16 -28.22 11.08 -65.94
N ASN A 17 -27.45 11.96 -66.58
CA ASN A 17 -26.07 12.26 -66.16
C ASN A 17 -26.01 12.91 -64.78
N ASN A 18 -26.94 13.82 -64.47
CA ASN A 18 -27.04 14.42 -63.13
C ASN A 18 -27.44 13.38 -62.08
N LEU A 19 -28.42 12.52 -62.35
CA LEU A 19 -28.81 11.43 -61.45
C LEU A 19 -27.63 10.49 -61.19
N LYS A 20 -26.89 10.11 -62.23
CA LYS A 20 -25.68 9.28 -62.10
C LYS A 20 -24.63 9.95 -61.23
N THR A 21 -24.39 11.25 -61.41
CA THR A 21 -23.42 12.02 -60.60
C THR A 21 -23.80 12.02 -59.12
N TRP A 22 -25.08 12.24 -58.80
CA TRP A 22 -25.56 12.19 -57.42
C TRP A 22 -25.50 10.78 -56.83
N LEU A 23 -25.90 9.76 -57.59
CA LEU A 23 -25.79 8.36 -57.16
C LEU A 23 -24.33 7.99 -56.87
N ASP A 24 -23.40 8.32 -57.77
CA ASP A 24 -21.96 8.06 -57.59
C ASP A 24 -21.41 8.80 -56.36
N PHE A 25 -21.87 10.02 -56.09
CA PHE A 25 -21.51 10.78 -54.89
C PHE A 25 -22.00 10.10 -53.60
N TYR A 26 -23.27 9.69 -53.55
CA TYR A 26 -23.84 9.01 -52.38
C TYR A 26 -23.21 7.63 -52.16
N ILE A 27 -22.97 6.85 -53.22
CA ILE A 27 -22.30 5.54 -53.13
C ILE A 27 -20.89 5.72 -52.57
N LYS A 28 -20.09 6.64 -53.12
CA LYS A 28 -18.74 6.91 -52.61
C LYS A 28 -18.74 7.35 -51.14
N SER A 29 -19.70 8.18 -50.73
CA SER A 29 -19.85 8.58 -49.33
C SER A 29 -20.21 7.39 -48.43
N ALA A 30 -21.11 6.52 -48.88
CA ALA A 30 -21.50 5.32 -48.13
C ALA A 30 -20.36 4.31 -48.02
N ASP A 31 -19.62 4.06 -49.09
CA ASP A 31 -18.43 3.20 -49.10
C ASP A 31 -17.36 3.73 -48.13
N LYS A 32 -17.13 5.05 -48.13
CA LYS A 32 -16.19 5.69 -47.20
C LYS A 32 -16.62 5.51 -45.75
N GLN A 33 -17.90 5.68 -45.45
CA GLN A 33 -18.44 5.47 -44.09
C GLN A 33 -18.35 4.01 -43.64
N LEU A 34 -18.63 3.06 -44.55
CA LEU A 34 -18.49 1.63 -44.28
C LEU A 34 -17.04 1.22 -44.02
N GLN A 35 -16.10 1.75 -44.80
CA GLN A 35 -14.68 1.52 -44.56
C GLN A 35 -14.23 2.15 -43.23
N GLY A 36 -14.59 3.40 -42.98
CA GLY A 36 -14.29 4.07 -41.70
C GLY A 36 -14.86 3.32 -40.49
N LYS A 37 -16.06 2.74 -40.62
CA LYS A 37 -16.63 1.86 -39.59
C LYS A 37 -15.75 0.64 -39.32
N ARG A 38 -15.34 -0.08 -40.36
CA ARG A 38 -14.49 -1.28 -40.24
C ARG A 38 -13.14 -0.95 -39.62
N ASP A 39 -12.54 0.16 -40.03
CA ASP A 39 -11.26 0.63 -39.50
C ASP A 39 -11.39 1.01 -38.02
N LEU A 40 -12.48 1.69 -37.65
CA LEU A 40 -12.79 2.04 -36.26
C LEU A 40 -12.99 0.77 -35.40
N GLU A 41 -13.78 -0.20 -35.86
CA GLU A 41 -13.98 -1.48 -35.18
C GLU A 41 -12.66 -2.24 -34.98
N ALA A 42 -11.80 -2.28 -36.01
CA ALA A 42 -10.48 -2.90 -35.92
C ALA A 42 -9.59 -2.21 -34.87
N LYS A 43 -9.60 -0.87 -34.83
CA LYS A 43 -8.81 -0.10 -33.85
C LYS A 43 -9.34 -0.19 -32.43
N ILE A 44 -10.66 -0.30 -32.25
CA ILE A 44 -11.25 -0.61 -30.94
C ILE A 44 -10.75 -1.97 -30.45
N GLN A 45 -10.76 -3.00 -31.32
CA GLN A 45 -10.29 -4.33 -30.93
C GLN A 45 -8.79 -4.36 -30.63
N GLU A 46 -7.98 -3.65 -31.41
CA GLU A 46 -6.54 -3.53 -31.17
C GLU A 46 -6.24 -2.86 -29.81
N LEU A 47 -6.93 -1.75 -29.50
CA LEU A 47 -6.78 -1.08 -28.21
C LEU A 47 -7.29 -1.94 -27.05
N GLN A 48 -8.40 -2.67 -27.23
CA GLN A 48 -8.91 -3.61 -26.23
C GLN A 48 -7.91 -4.73 -25.96
N ASN A 49 -7.29 -5.30 -27.00
CA ASN A 49 -6.25 -6.33 -26.83
C ASN A 49 -5.06 -5.80 -26.01
N LEU A 50 -4.67 -4.54 -26.19
CA LEU A 50 -3.62 -3.93 -25.37
C LEU A 50 -4.03 -3.81 -23.90
N VAL A 51 -5.26 -3.34 -23.64
CA VAL A 51 -5.84 -3.28 -22.28
C VAL A 51 -5.81 -4.66 -21.62
N ASP A 52 -6.18 -5.71 -22.35
CA ASP A 52 -6.35 -7.05 -21.81
C ASP A 52 -5.02 -7.80 -21.60
N THR A 53 -3.94 -7.43 -22.33
CA THR A 53 -2.73 -8.26 -22.39
C THR A 53 -1.41 -7.54 -22.11
N LYS A 54 -1.36 -6.21 -22.23
CA LYS A 54 -0.10 -5.47 -22.21
C LYS A 54 -0.08 -4.28 -21.25
N LEU A 55 -1.17 -3.52 -21.15
CA LEU A 55 -1.18 -2.30 -20.34
C LEU A 55 -1.28 -2.63 -18.84
N SER A 56 -0.36 -2.10 -18.05
CA SER A 56 -0.37 -2.22 -16.58
C SER A 56 -0.48 -0.86 -15.87
N LEU A 57 -0.35 0.25 -16.60
CA LEU A 57 -0.43 1.60 -16.05
C LEU A 57 -1.90 2.02 -15.85
N TYR A 58 -2.26 2.39 -14.62
CA TYR A 58 -3.61 2.85 -14.27
C TYR A 58 -4.12 3.98 -15.18
N THR A 59 -3.27 4.99 -15.45
CA THR A 59 -3.63 6.14 -16.27
C THR A 59 -3.90 5.75 -17.72
N GLU A 60 -3.08 4.86 -18.29
CA GLU A 60 -3.26 4.38 -19.67
C GLU A 60 -4.42 3.40 -19.79
N LEU A 61 -4.65 2.55 -18.78
CA LEU A 61 -5.83 1.68 -18.73
C LEU A 61 -7.12 2.51 -18.72
N ASN A 62 -7.22 3.51 -17.84
CA ASN A 62 -8.38 4.42 -17.81
C ASN A 62 -8.57 5.15 -19.14
N ARG A 63 -7.50 5.77 -19.64
CA ARG A 63 -7.55 6.50 -20.91
C ARG A 63 -7.96 5.61 -22.07
N ALA A 64 -7.35 4.43 -22.21
CA ALA A 64 -7.67 3.48 -23.27
C ALA A 64 -9.12 3.01 -23.18
N THR A 65 -9.60 2.66 -21.98
CA THR A 65 -11.00 2.27 -21.75
C THR A 65 -11.98 3.40 -22.10
N ASP A 66 -11.68 4.66 -21.74
CA ASP A 66 -12.52 5.80 -22.10
C ASP A 66 -12.63 5.96 -23.62
N PHE A 67 -11.51 5.82 -24.34
CA PHE A 67 -11.48 5.85 -25.80
C PHE A 67 -12.24 4.68 -26.43
N ILE A 68 -12.12 3.47 -25.88
CA ILE A 68 -12.87 2.29 -26.32
C ILE A 68 -14.37 2.54 -26.15
N ASN A 69 -14.81 3.00 -24.97
CA ASN A 69 -16.21 3.22 -24.66
C ASN A 69 -16.82 4.32 -25.54
N ALA A 70 -16.16 5.47 -25.66
CA ALA A 70 -16.62 6.56 -26.52
C ALA A 70 -16.70 6.14 -28.00
N SER A 71 -15.79 5.28 -28.46
CA SER A 71 -15.80 4.78 -29.84
C SER A 71 -16.91 3.74 -30.07
N LYS A 72 -17.18 2.88 -29.08
CA LYS A 72 -18.31 1.94 -29.12
C LYS A 72 -19.65 2.68 -29.12
N GLU A 73 -19.80 3.73 -28.32
CA GLU A 73 -20.98 4.61 -28.33
C GLU A 73 -21.16 5.29 -29.70
N MET A 74 -20.07 5.80 -30.29
CA MET A 74 -20.11 6.42 -31.62
C MET A 74 -20.59 5.44 -32.71
N LEU A 75 -20.18 4.17 -32.63
CA LEU A 75 -20.64 3.12 -33.56
C LEU A 75 -22.12 2.78 -33.42
N GLN A 76 -22.73 3.08 -32.27
CA GLN A 76 -24.16 2.89 -32.01
C GLN A 76 -25.03 4.06 -32.49
N ASP A 77 -24.44 5.22 -32.80
CA ASP A 77 -25.13 6.41 -33.30
C ASP A 77 -24.86 6.61 -34.82
N PRO A 78 -25.80 6.25 -35.71
CA PRO A 78 -25.64 6.41 -37.16
C PRO A 78 -25.44 7.88 -37.58
N SER A 79 -25.86 8.85 -36.77
CA SER A 79 -25.66 10.27 -37.08
C SER A 79 -24.18 10.67 -37.02
N LYS A 80 -23.32 9.85 -36.39
CA LYS A 80 -21.88 10.07 -36.24
C LYS A 80 -21.05 9.38 -37.32
N ALA A 81 -21.66 8.70 -38.30
CA ALA A 81 -20.93 7.90 -39.29
C ALA A 81 -19.88 8.68 -40.09
N TYR A 82 -20.07 9.99 -40.25
CA TYR A 82 -19.10 10.86 -40.92
C TYR A 82 -17.79 11.08 -40.12
N LEU A 83 -17.74 10.71 -38.84
CA LEU A 83 -16.58 10.86 -37.95
C LEU A 83 -15.75 9.56 -37.80
N TYR A 84 -16.18 8.44 -38.35
CA TYR A 84 -15.54 7.14 -38.08
C TYR A 84 -14.07 7.08 -38.50
N GLU A 85 -13.73 7.63 -39.68
CA GLU A 85 -12.34 7.68 -40.16
C GLU A 85 -11.43 8.56 -39.27
N GLU A 86 -11.95 9.71 -38.83
CA GLU A 86 -11.24 10.61 -37.92
C GLU A 86 -11.00 9.93 -36.57
N GLN A 87 -12.02 9.27 -36.02
CA GLN A 87 -11.92 8.55 -34.76
C GLN A 87 -10.97 7.35 -34.86
N ALA A 88 -10.96 6.60 -35.97
CA ALA A 88 -10.01 5.51 -36.19
C ALA A 88 -8.56 6.00 -36.24
N THR A 89 -8.33 7.15 -36.87
CA THR A 89 -7.01 7.82 -36.88
C THR A 89 -6.61 8.24 -35.47
N LYS A 90 -7.55 8.81 -34.70
CA LYS A 90 -7.33 9.18 -33.30
C LYS A 90 -6.97 7.97 -32.43
N LEU A 91 -7.69 6.84 -32.59
CA LEU A 91 -7.37 5.60 -31.87
C LEU A 91 -5.99 5.06 -32.24
N THR A 92 -5.55 5.19 -33.49
CA THR A 92 -4.19 4.81 -33.89
C THR A 92 -3.13 5.58 -33.11
N THR A 93 -3.32 6.89 -32.92
CA THR A 93 -2.45 7.71 -32.07
C THR A 93 -2.48 7.24 -30.61
N VAL A 94 -3.68 7.02 -30.05
CA VAL A 94 -3.85 6.53 -28.66
C VAL A 94 -3.17 5.18 -28.45
N ILE A 95 -3.30 4.25 -29.39
CA ILE A 95 -2.64 2.93 -29.38
C ILE A 95 -1.11 3.09 -29.32
N ASN A 96 -0.54 3.91 -30.21
CA ASN A 96 0.90 4.11 -30.25
C ASN A 96 1.44 4.77 -28.97
N GLU A 97 0.72 5.74 -28.43
CA GLU A 97 1.08 6.40 -27.17
C GLU A 97 1.00 5.44 -25.98
N ALA A 98 -0.05 4.61 -25.90
CA ALA A 98 -0.19 3.61 -24.84
C ALA A 98 0.94 2.56 -24.89
N ILE A 99 1.33 2.12 -26.10
CA ILE A 99 2.46 1.21 -26.30
C ILE A 99 3.77 1.87 -25.85
N ASP A 100 4.01 3.13 -26.23
CA ASP A 100 5.23 3.85 -25.85
C ASP A 100 5.31 4.07 -24.33
N ALA A 101 4.19 4.46 -23.69
CA ALA A 101 4.09 4.60 -22.25
C ALA A 101 4.40 3.28 -21.53
N GLN A 102 3.83 2.16 -21.98
CA GLN A 102 4.10 0.85 -21.40
C GLN A 102 5.57 0.44 -21.60
N ASN A 103 6.14 0.62 -22.80
CA ASN A 103 7.54 0.28 -23.04
C ASN A 103 8.51 1.11 -22.16
N LYS A 104 8.17 2.39 -21.89
CA LYS A 104 8.92 3.24 -20.96
C LYS A 104 8.82 2.73 -19.52
N ALA A 105 7.63 2.31 -19.09
CA ALA A 105 7.40 1.69 -17.79
C ALA A 105 8.21 0.39 -17.62
N ASP A 106 8.18 -0.50 -18.61
CA ASP A 106 8.93 -1.75 -18.60
C ASP A 106 10.44 -1.49 -18.52
N LYS A 107 10.95 -0.51 -19.27
CA LYS A 107 12.35 -0.10 -19.22
C LYS A 107 12.72 0.47 -17.85
N LEU A 108 11.86 1.30 -17.26
CA LEU A 108 12.09 1.87 -15.92
C LEU A 108 12.22 0.78 -14.86
N ILE A 109 11.33 -0.22 -14.86
CA ILE A 109 11.42 -1.37 -13.96
C ILE A 109 12.74 -2.12 -14.17
N ALA A 110 13.09 -2.44 -15.43
CA ALA A 110 14.32 -3.16 -15.74
C ALA A 110 15.58 -2.41 -15.31
N ASP A 111 15.60 -1.08 -15.45
CA ASP A 111 16.74 -0.26 -15.01
C ASP A 111 16.80 -0.16 -13.48
N LYS A 112 15.65 -0.07 -12.79
CA LYS A 112 15.59 -0.10 -11.32
C LYS A 112 16.05 -1.42 -10.73
N GLU A 113 15.73 -2.55 -11.36
CA GLU A 113 16.21 -3.86 -10.92
C GLU A 113 17.74 -4.00 -11.06
N LYS A 114 18.35 -3.39 -12.10
CA LYS A 114 19.82 -3.32 -12.20
C LYS A 114 20.43 -2.47 -11.10
N GLU A 115 19.85 -1.29 -10.81
CA GLU A 115 20.29 -0.43 -9.71
C GLU A 115 20.22 -1.15 -8.37
N ARG A 116 19.13 -1.89 -8.14
CA ARG A 116 18.88 -2.68 -6.93
C ARG A 116 19.95 -3.76 -6.75
N ALA A 117 20.24 -4.53 -7.80
CA ALA A 117 21.27 -5.56 -7.77
C ALA A 117 22.67 -4.98 -7.50
N ALA A 118 23.01 -3.86 -8.14
CA ALA A 118 24.30 -3.18 -7.93
C ALA A 118 24.42 -2.64 -6.50
N ALA A 119 23.36 -2.03 -5.95
CA ALA A 119 23.35 -1.53 -4.57
C ALA A 119 23.51 -2.66 -3.54
N LEU A 120 22.91 -3.82 -3.78
CA LEU A 120 23.09 -4.99 -2.93
C LEU A 120 24.54 -5.52 -2.99
N GLU A 121 25.13 -5.60 -4.18
CA GLU A 121 26.52 -6.02 -4.35
C GLU A 121 27.49 -5.06 -3.64
N GLU A 122 27.26 -3.76 -3.79
CA GLU A 122 28.03 -2.72 -3.10
C GLU A 122 27.90 -2.84 -1.58
N LEU A 123 26.68 -2.99 -1.07
CA LEU A 123 26.42 -3.16 0.35
C LEU A 123 27.19 -4.36 0.94
N LEU A 124 27.13 -5.51 0.28
CA LEU A 124 27.80 -6.73 0.73
C LEU A 124 29.33 -6.60 0.73
N LYS A 125 29.92 -5.80 -0.17
CA LYS A 125 31.37 -5.52 -0.18
C LYS A 125 31.80 -4.66 1.00
N LEU A 126 30.94 -3.71 1.38
CA LEU A 126 31.21 -2.71 2.40
C LEU A 126 31.03 -3.26 3.82
N GLN A 127 30.05 -4.15 4.02
CA GLN A 127 29.70 -4.68 5.33
C GLN A 127 30.37 -6.04 5.62
N VAL A 128 31.71 -6.05 5.62
CA VAL A 128 32.52 -7.25 5.92
C VAL A 128 33.34 -7.04 7.19
N PRO A 129 33.13 -7.82 8.27
CA PRO A 129 33.87 -7.67 9.52
C PRO A 129 35.39 -7.65 9.32
N GLY A 130 36.06 -6.69 9.97
CA GLY A 130 37.51 -6.52 9.90
C GLY A 130 38.02 -5.66 8.73
N LYS A 131 37.15 -5.17 7.84
CA LYS A 131 37.50 -4.11 6.86
C LYS A 131 37.24 -2.72 7.43
N ASP A 132 37.98 -1.73 6.95
CA ASP A 132 37.79 -0.31 7.32
C ASP A 132 36.39 0.22 6.96
N SER A 133 35.74 -0.37 5.96
CA SER A 133 34.38 -0.02 5.55
C SER A 133 33.29 -0.61 6.45
N TYR A 134 33.62 -1.54 7.36
CA TYR A 134 32.65 -2.19 8.21
C TYR A 134 32.08 -1.23 9.25
N ILE A 135 30.76 -1.13 9.31
CA ILE A 135 30.09 -0.31 10.32
C ILE A 135 29.55 -1.21 11.42
N LYS A 136 29.92 -0.87 12.66
CA LYS A 136 29.29 -1.35 13.89
C LYS A 136 28.62 -0.14 14.56
N PHE A 137 27.29 -0.08 14.53
CA PHE A 137 26.53 1.07 15.02
C PHE A 137 26.85 1.36 16.48
N THR A 138 26.83 0.32 17.31
CA THR A 138 27.11 0.41 18.74
C THR A 138 28.15 -0.61 19.20
N ASP A 139 28.85 -0.29 20.29
CA ASP A 139 29.65 -1.26 21.04
C ASP A 139 28.80 -2.19 21.91
N GLU A 140 29.44 -3.12 22.61
CA GLU A 140 28.82 -4.04 23.57
C GLU A 140 28.10 -3.36 24.75
N ASN A 141 28.34 -2.06 24.97
CA ASN A 141 27.67 -1.26 26.01
C ASN A 141 26.61 -0.32 25.40
N TYR A 142 26.19 -0.56 24.15
CA TYR A 142 25.21 0.25 23.42
C TYR A 142 25.65 1.70 23.15
N LYS A 143 26.94 2.02 23.27
CA LYS A 143 27.44 3.34 22.92
C LYS A 143 27.59 3.44 21.41
N ILE A 144 27.06 4.50 20.80
CA ILE A 144 27.22 4.76 19.35
C ILE A 144 28.71 4.95 19.04
N THR A 145 29.23 4.12 18.13
CA THR A 145 30.64 4.12 17.72
C THR A 145 30.86 4.53 16.27
N ALA A 146 29.82 4.47 15.44
CA ALA A 146 29.87 4.84 14.03
C ALA A 146 29.47 6.30 13.79
N SER A 147 29.97 6.89 12.71
CA SER A 147 29.51 8.20 12.22
C SER A 147 28.03 8.11 11.81
N LEU A 148 27.23 9.13 12.18
CA LEU A 148 25.85 9.23 11.73
C LEU A 148 25.76 9.38 10.20
N ASP A 149 26.71 10.07 9.58
CA ASP A 149 26.77 10.24 8.12
C ASP A 149 27.03 8.90 7.41
N ASP A 150 27.92 8.07 7.96
CA ASP A 150 28.20 6.74 7.40
C ASP A 150 26.96 5.84 7.48
N ILE A 151 26.19 5.94 8.57
CA ILE A 151 24.90 5.27 8.71
C ILE A 151 23.92 5.76 7.65
N VAL A 152 23.81 7.07 7.44
CA VAL A 152 22.95 7.66 6.40
C VAL A 152 23.34 7.16 5.00
N GLU A 153 24.63 7.05 4.68
CA GLU A 153 25.08 6.50 3.40
C GLU A 153 24.70 5.02 3.23
N ARG A 154 24.77 4.23 4.30
CA ARG A 154 24.24 2.85 4.30
C ARG A 154 22.73 2.82 4.09
N THR A 155 21.98 3.71 4.74
CA THR A 155 20.53 3.83 4.55
C THR A 155 20.18 4.17 3.11
N LYS A 156 20.95 5.04 2.43
CA LYS A 156 20.77 5.35 1.00
C LYS A 156 20.94 4.11 0.12
N LEU A 157 21.91 3.23 0.43
CA LEU A 157 22.07 1.96 -0.28
C LEU A 157 20.90 1.02 -0.02
N VAL A 158 20.47 0.83 1.23
CA VAL A 158 19.32 -0.03 1.55
C VAL A 158 18.04 0.48 0.88
N ALA A 159 17.82 1.78 0.85
CA ALA A 159 16.69 2.37 0.16
C ALA A 159 16.70 2.08 -1.36
N LYS A 160 17.87 1.89 -1.99
CA LYS A 160 17.98 1.47 -3.40
C LYS A 160 17.75 -0.03 -3.60
N ILE A 161 17.89 -0.85 -2.56
CA ILE A 161 17.72 -2.31 -2.60
C ILE A 161 16.23 -2.74 -2.50
N LEU A 162 15.36 -1.85 -2.02
CA LEU A 162 13.91 -2.11 -2.03
C LEU A 162 13.36 -2.12 -3.47
N PRO A 163 12.34 -2.97 -3.77
CA PRO A 163 11.75 -3.02 -5.10
C PRO A 163 11.15 -1.68 -5.53
N TYR A 164 10.89 -1.52 -6.82
CA TYR A 164 10.35 -0.28 -7.35
C TYR A 164 8.88 -0.11 -6.94
N LEU A 165 8.61 0.78 -5.99
CA LEU A 165 7.26 0.98 -5.46
C LEU A 165 6.29 1.60 -6.46
N GLY A 166 6.77 2.27 -7.50
CA GLY A 166 5.89 3.01 -8.40
C GLY A 166 5.12 4.14 -7.72
N ASN A 167 4.18 4.72 -8.47
CA ASN A 167 3.22 5.70 -7.98
C ASN A 167 2.10 5.82 -9.02
N VAL A 168 0.94 5.27 -8.68
CA VAL A 168 -0.24 5.25 -9.55
C VAL A 168 -0.71 6.67 -9.92
N TYR A 169 -0.63 7.63 -8.99
CA TYR A 169 -0.98 9.03 -9.25
C TYR A 169 0.00 9.74 -10.19
N ALA A 170 1.25 9.27 -10.25
CA ALA A 170 2.27 9.81 -11.14
C ALA A 170 2.38 9.04 -12.48
N GLY A 171 1.49 8.07 -12.73
CA GLY A 171 1.52 7.25 -13.95
C GLY A 171 2.67 6.25 -14.00
N ASN A 172 3.22 5.86 -12.85
CA ASN A 172 4.33 4.91 -12.77
C ASN A 172 3.83 3.48 -12.54
N PRO A 173 4.52 2.46 -13.09
CA PRO A 173 4.11 1.06 -12.92
C PRO A 173 4.37 0.56 -11.51
N ILE A 174 3.59 -0.42 -11.08
CA ILE A 174 3.89 -1.23 -9.90
C ILE A 174 4.87 -2.34 -10.32
N ASP A 175 5.83 -2.69 -9.45
CA ASP A 175 6.77 -3.77 -9.71
C ASP A 175 6.07 -5.11 -9.96
N PRO A 176 6.37 -5.82 -11.06
CA PRO A 176 5.88 -7.17 -11.30
C PRO A 176 6.26 -8.17 -10.19
N GLU A 177 7.26 -7.87 -9.35
CA GLU A 177 7.63 -8.69 -8.18
C GLU A 177 6.39 -8.99 -7.31
N TYR A 178 5.44 -8.06 -7.21
CA TYR A 178 4.30 -8.23 -6.31
C TYR A 178 3.24 -9.21 -6.82
N LEU A 179 3.22 -9.51 -8.13
CA LEU A 179 2.24 -10.42 -8.77
C LEU A 179 2.33 -11.87 -8.27
N LYS A 180 3.40 -12.23 -7.57
CA LYS A 180 3.59 -13.57 -6.99
C LYS A 180 2.95 -13.73 -5.60
N TYR A 181 2.54 -12.63 -4.97
CA TYR A 181 1.94 -12.64 -3.64
C TYR A 181 0.41 -12.64 -3.73
N LYS A 182 -0.23 -13.07 -2.65
CA LYS A 182 -1.69 -12.94 -2.52
C LYS A 182 -2.03 -11.46 -2.30
N THR A 183 -3.10 -11.04 -2.94
CA THR A 183 -3.71 -9.74 -2.71
C THR A 183 -4.32 -9.66 -1.31
N VAL A 184 -4.54 -8.45 -0.84
CA VAL A 184 -5.29 -8.16 0.39
C VAL A 184 -6.67 -8.82 0.32
N ASP A 185 -7.39 -8.70 -0.79
CA ASP A 185 -8.72 -9.29 -0.93
C ASP A 185 -8.69 -10.82 -0.81
N GLU A 186 -7.65 -11.47 -1.34
CA GLU A 186 -7.44 -12.92 -1.19
C GLU A 186 -7.11 -13.31 0.26
N TYR A 187 -6.27 -12.54 0.95
CA TYR A 187 -5.97 -12.80 2.37
C TYR A 187 -7.21 -12.61 3.26
N LEU A 188 -7.96 -11.53 3.02
CA LEU A 188 -9.20 -11.23 3.73
C LEU A 188 -10.34 -12.18 3.36
N GLN A 189 -10.21 -12.91 2.25
CA GLN A 189 -11.19 -13.85 1.71
C GLN A 189 -12.49 -13.16 1.28
N VAL A 190 -12.38 -11.99 0.63
CA VAL A 190 -13.52 -11.18 0.18
C VAL A 190 -14.52 -12.03 -0.61
N GLY A 191 -15.81 -11.88 -0.29
CA GLY A 191 -16.90 -12.64 -0.92
C GLY A 191 -17.16 -14.02 -0.31
N THR A 192 -16.51 -14.37 0.81
CA THR A 192 -16.75 -15.62 1.55
C THR A 192 -17.45 -15.38 2.90
N PRO A 193 -18.08 -16.40 3.51
CA PRO A 193 -18.65 -16.28 4.86
C PRO A 193 -17.61 -15.94 5.95
N ALA A 194 -16.33 -16.28 5.74
CA ALA A 194 -15.27 -15.92 6.66
C ALA A 194 -15.02 -14.41 6.67
N TYR A 195 -15.03 -13.78 5.50
CA TYR A 195 -14.95 -12.33 5.37
C TYR A 195 -16.13 -11.62 6.05
N ASP A 196 -17.35 -12.10 5.87
CA ASP A 196 -18.53 -11.47 6.50
C ASP A 196 -18.46 -11.51 8.04
N LYS A 197 -18.01 -12.64 8.61
CA LYS A 197 -17.77 -12.78 10.05
C LYS A 197 -16.63 -11.88 10.54
N MET A 198 -15.55 -11.80 9.79
CA MET A 198 -14.43 -10.91 10.08
C MET A 198 -14.88 -9.45 10.09
N VAL A 199 -15.60 -9.00 9.06
CA VAL A 199 -16.12 -7.62 8.96
C VAL A 199 -17.06 -7.29 10.12
N THR A 200 -17.96 -8.21 10.47
CA THR A 200 -18.87 -8.05 11.62
C THR A 200 -18.09 -7.91 12.93
N THR A 201 -17.07 -8.75 13.11
CA THR A 201 -16.18 -8.71 14.29
C THR A 201 -15.41 -7.37 14.35
N ILE A 202 -14.82 -6.94 13.24
CA ILE A 202 -14.10 -5.66 13.13
C ILE A 202 -15.02 -4.49 13.45
N ASN A 203 -16.24 -4.46 12.92
CA ASN A 203 -17.18 -3.37 13.14
C ASN A 203 -17.60 -3.29 14.61
N ARG A 204 -17.90 -4.42 15.26
CA ARG A 204 -18.17 -4.47 16.70
C ARG A 204 -16.99 -3.94 17.52
N LEU A 205 -15.76 -4.39 17.23
CA LEU A 205 -14.56 -3.93 17.93
C LEU A 205 -14.33 -2.42 17.75
N LYS A 206 -14.56 -1.88 16.55
CA LYS A 206 -14.50 -0.43 16.28
C LYS A 206 -15.53 0.34 17.12
N GLU A 207 -16.77 -0.15 17.21
CA GLU A 207 -17.81 0.47 18.04
C GLU A 207 -17.43 0.46 19.53
N ASP A 208 -16.88 -0.65 20.03
CA ASP A 208 -16.45 -0.75 21.42
C ASP A 208 -15.28 0.20 21.71
N ILE A 209 -14.31 0.32 20.80
CA ILE A 209 -13.23 1.32 20.87
C ILE A 209 -13.78 2.75 20.90
N LEU A 210 -14.76 3.08 20.06
CA LEU A 210 -15.36 4.42 20.04
C LEU A 210 -16.08 4.75 21.35
N LYS A 211 -16.73 3.77 22.00
CA LYS A 211 -17.29 3.94 23.36
C LYS A 211 -16.20 4.25 24.39
N GLU A 212 -15.06 3.57 24.30
CA GLU A 212 -13.91 3.82 25.19
C GLU A 212 -13.33 5.23 25.00
N PHE A 213 -13.21 5.70 23.75
CA PHE A 213 -12.83 7.09 23.48
C PHE A 213 -13.81 8.09 24.09
N ALA A 214 -15.12 7.83 24.01
CA ALA A 214 -16.14 8.69 24.62
C ALA A 214 -16.04 8.74 26.17
N LEU A 215 -15.43 7.74 26.80
CA LEU A 215 -15.10 7.73 28.24
C LEU A 215 -13.81 8.48 28.58
N GLY A 216 -13.15 9.09 27.59
CA GLY A 216 -11.87 9.80 27.76
C GLY A 216 -10.67 8.87 27.93
N ARG A 217 -10.75 7.64 27.39
CA ARG A 217 -9.63 6.69 27.30
C ARG A 217 -8.92 6.83 25.95
N GLY A 218 -7.70 6.30 25.83
CA GLY A 218 -6.90 6.32 24.60
C GLY A 218 -6.23 7.66 24.29
N THR A 219 -6.25 8.62 25.21
CA THR A 219 -5.57 9.92 25.07
C THR A 219 -4.05 9.79 25.28
N LYS A 220 -3.27 10.85 25.06
CA LYS A 220 -1.83 10.86 25.37
C LYS A 220 -1.51 10.45 26.82
N ASP A 221 -2.38 10.80 27.77
CA ASP A 221 -2.26 10.41 29.18
C ASP A 221 -2.32 8.88 29.38
N SER A 222 -3.03 8.18 28.49
CA SER A 222 -3.13 6.70 28.51
C SER A 222 -1.85 5.99 28.11
N MET A 223 -0.91 6.71 27.49
CA MET A 223 0.38 6.17 27.10
C MET A 223 1.38 6.16 28.26
N GLY A 224 1.12 6.94 29.32
CA GLY A 224 1.89 6.91 30.57
C GLY A 224 1.56 5.71 31.46
N SER A 225 1.89 5.81 32.74
CA SER A 225 1.62 4.77 33.75
C SER A 225 0.15 4.65 34.14
N ASN A 226 -0.72 5.54 33.66
CA ASN A 226 -2.14 5.54 34.04
C ASN A 226 -2.95 4.52 33.23
N ILE A 227 -3.03 3.30 33.74
CA ILE A 227 -3.77 2.17 33.15
C ILE A 227 -5.27 2.48 32.99
N ASP A 228 -5.87 3.27 33.88
CA ASP A 228 -7.31 3.59 33.84
C ASP A 228 -7.72 4.42 32.61
N LYS A 229 -6.74 5.07 31.99
CA LYS A 229 -6.92 5.83 30.75
C LYS A 229 -6.73 4.99 29.49
N ARG A 230 -6.30 3.74 29.58
CA ARG A 230 -6.10 2.87 28.40
C ARG A 230 -7.42 2.33 27.88
N ILE A 231 -7.52 2.18 26.55
CA ILE A 231 -8.66 1.51 25.90
C ILE A 231 -8.70 0.06 26.39
N LYS A 232 -9.84 -0.35 26.95
CA LYS A 232 -10.03 -1.66 27.59
C LYS A 232 -10.70 -2.72 26.69
N THR A 233 -10.95 -2.41 25.41
CA THR A 233 -11.52 -3.36 24.46
C THR A 233 -10.63 -4.61 24.35
N VAL A 234 -11.24 -5.79 24.51
CA VAL A 234 -10.59 -7.10 24.39
C VAL A 234 -11.26 -7.98 23.35
N VAL A 235 -10.52 -8.96 22.84
CA VAL A 235 -11.04 -10.01 21.96
C VAL A 235 -11.53 -11.22 22.77
N THR A 236 -12.66 -11.78 22.36
CA THR A 236 -13.15 -13.10 22.76
C THR A 236 -12.47 -14.20 21.93
N ASP A 237 -12.62 -15.47 22.31
CA ASP A 237 -12.05 -16.58 21.53
C ASP A 237 -12.71 -16.72 20.15
N GLU A 238 -14.01 -16.39 20.04
CA GLU A 238 -14.70 -16.33 18.76
C GLU A 238 -14.16 -15.22 17.86
N ASP A 239 -13.83 -14.05 18.43
CA ASP A 239 -13.19 -12.97 17.67
C ASP A 239 -11.85 -13.40 17.11
N VAL A 240 -11.04 -14.16 17.88
CA VAL A 240 -9.75 -14.68 17.39
C VAL A 240 -9.93 -15.56 16.16
N ILE A 241 -10.95 -16.44 16.17
CA ILE A 241 -11.28 -17.30 15.04
C ILE A 241 -11.73 -16.44 13.85
N ASN A 242 -12.63 -15.48 14.07
CA ASN A 242 -13.17 -14.63 13.01
C ASN A 242 -12.13 -13.65 12.43
N LEU A 243 -11.13 -13.26 13.21
CA LEU A 243 -10.04 -12.38 12.78
C LEU A 243 -8.90 -13.12 12.08
N LYS A 244 -8.97 -14.45 11.91
CA LYS A 244 -7.91 -15.24 11.28
C LYS A 244 -7.45 -14.71 9.91
N PRO A 245 -8.34 -14.29 8.98
CA PRO A 245 -7.91 -13.71 7.71
C PRO A 245 -7.05 -12.45 7.87
N LEU A 246 -7.39 -11.58 8.84
CA LEU A 246 -6.63 -10.36 9.12
C LEU A 246 -5.31 -10.65 9.86
N ILE A 247 -5.29 -11.68 10.71
CA ILE A 247 -4.05 -12.19 11.35
C ILE A 247 -3.08 -12.69 10.28
N ASP A 248 -3.57 -13.48 9.31
CA ASP A 248 -2.72 -14.04 8.25
C ASP A 248 -2.18 -12.94 7.32
N LEU A 249 -2.98 -11.91 7.04
CA LEU A 249 -2.54 -10.69 6.34
C LEU A 249 -1.45 -9.94 7.12
N ALA A 250 -1.64 -9.77 8.44
CA ALA A 250 -0.67 -9.11 9.32
C ALA A 250 0.65 -9.90 9.44
N ASP A 251 0.59 -11.24 9.46
CA ASP A 251 1.76 -12.11 9.44
C ASP A 251 2.55 -11.96 8.13
N ALA A 252 1.86 -11.87 6.98
CA ALA A 252 2.49 -11.65 5.68
C ALA A 252 3.19 -10.28 5.60
N TYR A 253 2.48 -9.22 6.01
CA TYR A 253 3.06 -7.87 6.13
C TYR A 253 4.30 -7.89 7.02
N SER A 254 4.15 -8.42 8.24
CA SER A 254 5.21 -8.38 9.25
C SER A 254 6.45 -9.14 8.82
N LYS A 255 6.27 -10.27 8.12
CA LYS A 255 7.38 -11.05 7.56
C LYS A 255 8.19 -10.23 6.55
N ARG A 256 7.52 -9.50 5.65
CA ARG A 256 8.19 -8.66 4.65
C ARG A 256 8.84 -7.42 5.27
N ALA A 257 8.13 -6.73 6.17
CA ALA A 257 8.69 -5.59 6.89
C ALA A 257 9.96 -5.97 7.68
N LEU A 258 9.92 -7.12 8.36
CA LEU A 258 11.07 -7.65 9.10
C LEU A 258 12.27 -7.96 8.19
N GLU A 259 12.04 -8.44 6.96
CA GLU A 259 13.11 -8.63 5.98
C GLU A 259 13.82 -7.30 5.69
N ASN A 260 13.06 -6.23 5.45
CA ASN A 260 13.60 -4.91 5.15
C ASN A 260 14.29 -4.26 6.36
N ILE A 261 13.66 -4.33 7.53
CA ILE A 261 14.23 -3.90 8.81
C ILE A 261 15.59 -4.58 9.03
N ASN A 262 15.67 -5.89 8.83
CA ASN A 262 16.90 -6.64 9.04
C ASN A 262 17.98 -6.36 7.98
N ARG A 263 17.61 -5.99 6.75
CA ARG A 263 18.58 -5.46 5.77
C ARG A 263 19.20 -4.16 6.28
N MET A 264 18.39 -3.26 6.83
CA MET A 264 18.89 -2.03 7.44
C MET A 264 19.79 -2.31 8.65
N ARG A 265 19.38 -3.22 9.54
CA ARG A 265 20.20 -3.56 10.72
C ARG A 265 21.52 -4.23 10.34
N PHE A 266 21.51 -5.13 9.37
CA PHE A 266 22.71 -5.77 8.84
C PHE A 266 23.74 -4.74 8.37
N THR A 267 23.31 -3.73 7.60
CA THR A 267 24.23 -2.76 6.99
C THR A 267 24.99 -1.87 7.99
N ILE A 268 24.56 -1.84 9.24
CA ILE A 268 25.21 -1.08 10.32
C ILE A 268 25.64 -1.99 11.48
N GLY A 269 25.70 -3.30 11.27
CA GLY A 269 26.23 -4.25 12.26
C GLY A 269 25.36 -4.38 13.50
N VAL A 270 24.06 -4.12 13.37
CA VAL A 270 23.07 -4.32 14.43
C VAL A 270 22.48 -5.73 14.32
N PRO A 271 22.33 -6.48 15.43
CA PRO A 271 21.76 -7.84 15.39
C PRO A 271 20.35 -7.85 14.77
N PRO A 272 20.01 -8.84 13.95
CA PRO A 272 18.69 -8.90 13.33
C PRO A 272 17.59 -9.10 14.38
N MET A 273 16.44 -8.46 14.16
CA MET A 273 15.21 -8.73 14.90
C MET A 273 14.56 -10.04 14.44
N LYS A 274 13.72 -10.60 15.30
CA LYS A 274 12.89 -11.78 15.02
C LYS A 274 11.41 -11.40 15.00
N MET A 275 10.62 -12.19 14.30
CA MET A 275 9.16 -12.11 14.43
C MET A 275 8.77 -12.40 15.88
N ALA A 276 7.91 -11.58 16.47
CA ALA A 276 7.50 -11.78 17.86
C ALA A 276 6.80 -13.16 18.02
N PRO A 277 7.22 -14.01 18.98
CA PRO A 277 6.65 -15.33 19.18
C PRO A 277 5.34 -15.27 19.98
N ILE A 278 4.31 -14.62 19.40
CA ILE A 278 3.04 -14.36 20.05
C ILE A 278 1.90 -15.23 19.48
N SER A 279 0.95 -15.61 20.34
CA SER A 279 -0.22 -16.42 19.98
C SER A 279 -1.24 -15.65 19.13
N ASP A 280 -2.11 -16.35 18.39
CA ASP A 280 -3.16 -15.72 17.57
C ASP A 280 -4.08 -14.80 18.38
N LYS A 281 -4.34 -15.11 19.66
CA LYS A 281 -5.10 -14.21 20.55
C LYS A 281 -4.37 -12.89 20.83
N ARG A 282 -3.04 -12.91 20.96
CA ARG A 282 -2.24 -11.69 21.09
C ARG A 282 -2.14 -10.94 19.78
N LYS A 283 -2.03 -11.62 18.64
CA LYS A 283 -2.12 -11.00 17.32
C LYS A 283 -3.48 -10.33 17.10
N ALA A 284 -4.57 -10.94 17.56
CA ALA A 284 -5.90 -10.34 17.55
C ALA A 284 -6.02 -9.10 18.45
N MET A 285 -5.37 -9.10 19.62
CA MET A 285 -5.29 -7.90 20.45
C MET A 285 -4.41 -6.81 19.81
N MET A 286 -3.35 -7.17 19.08
CA MET A 286 -2.59 -6.23 18.24
C MET A 286 -3.46 -5.59 17.15
N ILE A 287 -4.38 -6.35 16.56
CA ILE A 287 -5.39 -5.82 15.64
C ILE A 287 -6.31 -4.82 16.37
N VAL A 288 -6.74 -5.08 17.60
CA VAL A 288 -7.53 -4.11 18.40
C VAL A 288 -6.76 -2.81 18.60
N HIS A 289 -5.46 -2.90 18.90
CA HIS A 289 -4.60 -1.72 19.04
C HIS A 289 -4.52 -0.91 17.74
N ALA A 290 -4.25 -1.58 16.62
CA ALA A 290 -4.17 -0.94 15.31
C ALA A 290 -5.53 -0.35 14.87
N LEU A 291 -6.65 -1.01 15.23
CA LEU A 291 -8.00 -0.48 15.01
C LEU A 291 -8.24 0.80 15.82
N ALA A 292 -7.70 0.91 17.03
CA ALA A 292 -7.80 2.13 17.81
C ALA A 292 -7.01 3.27 17.16
N GLY A 293 -5.80 3.01 16.64
CA GLY A 293 -5.03 3.97 15.85
C GLY A 293 -5.76 4.38 14.56
N TYR A 294 -6.40 3.43 13.88
CA TYR A 294 -7.27 3.69 12.72
C TYR A 294 -8.40 4.64 13.10
N GLN A 295 -9.14 4.37 14.18
CA GLN A 295 -10.29 5.19 14.59
C GLN A 295 -9.85 6.59 15.03
N ALA A 296 -8.74 6.72 15.77
CA ALA A 296 -8.17 8.01 16.13
C ALA A 296 -7.82 8.83 14.88
N GLY A 297 -7.20 8.19 13.88
CA GLY A 297 -6.88 8.82 12.59
C GLY A 297 -8.08 9.20 11.71
N GLN A 298 -9.31 8.77 12.04
CA GLN A 298 -10.53 9.21 11.34
C GLN A 298 -11.33 10.24 12.14
N ASN A 299 -11.02 10.43 13.43
CA ASN A 299 -11.82 11.27 14.29
C ASN A 299 -11.31 12.72 14.23
N PRO A 300 -12.11 13.69 13.75
CA PRO A 300 -11.69 15.09 13.68
C PRO A 300 -11.44 15.73 15.07
N ASP A 301 -12.03 15.18 16.14
CA ASP A 301 -11.83 15.64 17.51
C ASP A 301 -10.48 15.18 18.08
N PHE A 302 -9.94 14.08 17.57
CA PHE A 302 -8.55 13.67 17.80
C PHE A 302 -7.71 14.38 16.75
N LYS A 303 -7.09 15.50 17.12
CA LYS A 303 -6.16 16.20 16.21
C LYS A 303 -5.13 15.18 15.71
N ILE A 304 -4.95 15.14 14.38
CA ILE A 304 -4.09 14.25 13.58
C ILE A 304 -2.65 14.06 14.14
N GLY A 305 -2.21 14.88 15.11
CA GLY A 305 -0.91 14.80 15.76
C GLY A 305 -0.74 13.73 16.87
N ASP A 306 -1.80 13.11 17.39
CA ASP A 306 -1.70 12.08 18.45
C ASP A 306 -2.37 10.75 18.01
N SER A 307 -1.84 10.10 16.96
CA SER A 307 -2.32 8.78 16.49
C SER A 307 -1.89 7.61 17.38
N HIS A 308 -0.91 7.83 18.26
CA HIS A 308 -0.54 6.87 19.28
C HIS A 308 -1.63 6.83 20.36
N VAL A 309 -2.26 5.67 20.52
CA VAL A 309 -3.36 5.47 21.47
C VAL A 309 -2.97 4.42 22.50
N GLY A 310 -3.08 4.75 23.78
CA GLY A 310 -2.81 3.78 24.84
C GLY A 310 -3.93 2.74 24.90
N THR A 311 -3.59 1.50 24.62
CA THR A 311 -4.49 0.35 24.76
C THR A 311 -3.93 -0.64 25.77
N ILE A 312 -4.76 -1.53 26.30
CA ILE A 312 -4.23 -2.67 27.07
C ILE A 312 -3.47 -3.67 26.16
N ALA A 313 -3.65 -3.58 24.84
CA ALA A 313 -2.98 -4.43 23.88
C ALA A 313 -1.46 -4.12 23.74
N VAL A 314 -0.97 -2.94 24.12
CA VAL A 314 0.50 -2.74 24.14
C VAL A 314 1.18 -3.50 25.29
N LEU A 315 0.41 -4.02 26.25
CA LEU A 315 0.92 -4.84 27.36
C LEU A 315 1.11 -6.32 26.96
N LEU A 316 0.88 -6.68 25.70
CA LEU A 316 0.90 -8.07 25.20
C LEU A 316 2.29 -8.65 24.96
N VAL A 317 3.36 -7.86 25.06
CA VAL A 317 4.72 -8.40 25.13
C VAL A 317 5.27 -8.08 26.52
N PRO A 318 5.02 -8.97 27.48
CA PRO A 318 5.20 -8.67 28.90
C PRO A 318 6.68 -8.60 29.35
N HIS A 319 7.61 -8.63 28.38
CA HIS A 319 9.04 -8.39 28.55
C HIS A 319 9.52 -7.11 27.85
N ALA A 320 8.68 -6.33 27.19
CA ALA A 320 9.14 -5.15 26.48
C ALA A 320 9.66 -4.08 27.46
N MET A 321 10.97 -3.83 27.44
CA MET A 321 11.50 -2.55 27.88
C MET A 321 11.06 -1.51 26.85
N THR A 322 10.12 -0.65 27.22
CA THR A 322 9.69 0.44 26.35
C THR A 322 10.51 1.68 26.70
N ALA A 323 11.50 2.01 25.87
CA ALA A 323 12.10 3.34 25.85
C ALA A 323 11.37 4.17 24.80
N GLY A 324 10.60 5.17 25.23
CA GLY A 324 9.70 5.91 24.34
C GLY A 324 8.49 5.07 23.90
N TYR A 325 7.95 5.35 22.71
CA TYR A 325 6.74 4.69 22.21
C TYR A 325 6.97 3.27 21.69
N SER A 326 8.22 2.92 21.28
CA SER A 326 8.59 1.63 20.64
C SER A 326 7.56 1.15 19.60
N GLU A 327 6.94 2.11 18.93
CA GLU A 327 5.79 1.94 18.06
C GLU A 327 5.97 2.88 16.87
N ASN A 328 5.73 2.37 15.65
CA ASN A 328 5.51 3.21 14.48
C ASN A 328 4.02 3.16 14.14
N VAL A 329 3.37 4.33 14.06
CA VAL A 329 1.94 4.44 13.70
C VAL A 329 1.79 5.23 12.42
N TYR A 330 1.08 4.63 11.47
CA TYR A 330 0.65 5.31 10.25
C TYR A 330 -0.89 5.41 10.24
N PRO A 331 -1.44 6.61 10.46
CA PRO A 331 -2.88 6.78 10.60
C PRO A 331 -3.61 6.63 9.26
N SER A 332 -4.89 6.24 9.32
CA SER A 332 -5.76 6.11 8.15
C SER A 332 -6.17 7.45 7.50
N ALA A 333 -5.76 8.57 8.08
CA ALA A 333 -5.88 9.90 7.48
C ALA A 333 -5.03 10.06 6.21
N ASN A 334 -4.01 9.20 6.04
CA ASN A 334 -3.16 9.19 4.86
C ASN A 334 -3.96 9.00 3.57
N ALA A 335 -3.38 9.46 2.46
CA ALA A 335 -3.98 9.27 1.14
C ALA A 335 -4.22 7.77 0.87
N PRO A 336 -5.37 7.40 0.29
CA PRO A 336 -5.64 6.01 -0.01
C PRO A 336 -4.68 5.49 -1.09
N ILE A 337 -4.51 4.17 -1.11
CA ILE A 337 -3.69 3.48 -2.08
C ILE A 337 -4.60 2.98 -3.19
N ILE A 338 -4.34 3.37 -4.42
CA ILE A 338 -5.06 2.85 -5.58
C ILE A 338 -4.25 1.69 -6.15
N SER A 339 -4.85 0.51 -6.25
CA SER A 339 -4.21 -0.65 -6.86
C SER A 339 -5.24 -1.67 -7.36
N ASN A 340 -4.92 -2.37 -8.44
CA ASN A 340 -5.64 -3.54 -8.94
C ASN A 340 -4.99 -4.86 -8.47
N HIS A 341 -3.88 -4.78 -7.73
CA HIS A 341 -3.16 -5.91 -7.17
C HIS A 341 -2.48 -5.48 -5.86
N PHE A 342 -3.28 -5.12 -4.85
CA PHE A 342 -2.75 -4.63 -3.59
C PHE A 342 -2.32 -5.80 -2.71
N THR A 343 -1.05 -5.84 -2.28
CA THR A 343 -0.49 -6.91 -1.44
C THR A 343 0.08 -6.35 -0.13
N PRO A 344 0.08 -7.12 0.97
CA PRO A 344 0.72 -6.68 2.22
C PRO A 344 2.24 -6.49 2.07
N GLU A 345 2.90 -7.24 1.18
CA GLU A 345 4.33 -7.09 0.89
C GLU A 345 4.66 -5.75 0.22
N TYR A 346 3.83 -5.32 -0.74
CA TYR A 346 3.95 -3.99 -1.32
C TYR A 346 3.83 -2.91 -0.24
N MET A 347 2.85 -3.05 0.67
CA MET A 347 2.67 -2.09 1.76
C MET A 347 3.87 -2.04 2.71
N ALA A 348 4.45 -3.18 3.02
CA ALA A 348 5.64 -3.27 3.86
C ALA A 348 6.84 -2.57 3.22
N ASP A 349 7.02 -2.72 1.91
CA ASP A 349 8.08 -2.02 1.18
C ASP A 349 7.84 -0.51 1.10
N VAL A 350 6.57 -0.06 0.96
CA VAL A 350 6.20 1.37 0.98
C VAL A 350 6.52 2.03 2.32
N TYR A 351 6.03 1.47 3.43
CA TYR A 351 6.27 2.06 4.75
C TYR A 351 7.74 2.01 5.13
N ASN A 352 8.42 0.89 4.86
CA ASN A 352 9.84 0.82 5.15
C ASN A 352 10.65 1.83 4.33
N LYS A 353 10.27 2.08 3.07
CA LYS A 353 10.90 3.15 2.29
C LYS A 353 10.70 4.52 2.94
N LEU A 354 9.50 4.82 3.46
CA LEU A 354 9.23 6.09 4.15
C LEU A 354 10.13 6.25 5.38
N GLU A 355 10.27 5.20 6.18
CA GLU A 355 11.15 5.18 7.36
C GLU A 355 12.62 5.37 6.98
N LEU A 356 13.10 4.72 5.92
CA LEU A 356 14.46 4.92 5.43
C LEU A 356 14.67 6.35 4.91
N MET A 357 13.67 6.96 4.26
CA MET A 357 13.74 8.35 3.79
C MET A 357 13.79 9.35 4.94
N GLU A 358 13.07 9.05 6.02
CA GLU A 358 13.16 9.79 7.28
C GLU A 358 14.59 9.75 7.84
N GLY A 359 15.19 8.56 7.92
CA GLY A 359 16.57 8.38 8.33
C GLY A 359 17.56 9.16 7.45
N ILE A 360 17.41 9.07 6.12
CA ILE A 360 18.29 9.77 5.18
C ILE A 360 18.20 11.29 5.30
N LYS A 361 17.02 11.81 5.66
CA LYS A 361 16.78 13.25 5.72
C LYS A 361 17.18 13.87 7.06
N TYR A 362 16.99 13.15 8.16
CA TYR A 362 17.04 13.75 9.50
C TYR A 362 18.06 13.10 10.45
N PHE A 363 18.50 11.86 10.20
CA PHE A 363 19.29 11.11 11.18
C PHE A 363 20.70 11.68 11.42
N SER A 364 21.29 12.40 10.46
CA SER A 364 22.58 13.06 10.65
C SER A 364 22.58 14.09 11.78
N ASP A 365 21.39 14.61 12.16
CA ASP A 365 21.20 15.59 13.23
C ASP A 365 20.55 14.97 14.49
N TYR A 366 20.61 13.65 14.64
CA TYR A 366 19.91 12.90 15.70
C TYR A 366 20.09 13.49 17.12
N PHE A 367 21.29 13.93 17.47
CA PHE A 367 21.57 14.49 18.81
C PHE A 367 20.97 15.89 19.05
N ASN A 368 20.56 16.60 18.00
CA ASN A 368 19.89 17.90 18.10
C ASN A 368 18.40 17.85 17.66
N ASP A 369 17.90 16.67 17.28
CA ASP A 369 16.52 16.46 16.82
C ASP A 369 15.54 16.46 18.01
N THR A 370 15.14 17.65 18.45
CA THR A 370 14.17 17.83 19.54
C THR A 370 12.74 17.46 19.17
N GLU A 371 12.47 17.24 17.88
CA GLU A 371 11.14 16.92 17.35
C GLU A 371 10.97 15.42 17.05
N ALA A 372 12.02 14.60 17.27
CA ALA A 372 12.04 13.18 16.92
C ALA A 372 11.64 12.93 15.46
N LYS A 373 12.08 13.79 14.54
CA LYS A 373 11.86 13.69 13.09
C LYS A 373 12.41 12.41 12.49
N SER A 374 13.36 11.75 13.16
CA SER A 374 13.92 10.44 12.80
C SER A 374 13.41 9.28 13.69
N GLY A 375 12.31 9.49 14.41
CA GLY A 375 11.76 8.53 15.38
C GLY A 375 11.43 7.15 14.80
N HIS A 376 10.75 7.09 13.65
CA HIS A 376 10.37 5.80 13.06
C HIS A 376 11.60 5.02 12.60
N TYR A 377 12.52 5.73 11.95
CA TYR A 377 13.80 5.18 11.53
C TYR A 377 14.62 4.67 12.72
N THR A 378 14.62 5.42 13.82
CA THR A 378 15.34 5.05 15.04
C THR A 378 14.83 3.73 15.61
N ASN A 379 13.52 3.50 15.64
CA ASN A 379 12.94 2.23 16.09
C ASN A 379 13.47 1.01 15.32
N ILE A 380 13.77 1.15 14.03
CA ILE A 380 14.31 0.07 13.17
C ILE A 380 15.75 -0.27 13.55
N ILE A 381 16.57 0.74 13.87
CA ILE A 381 18.02 0.58 14.06
C ILE A 381 18.45 0.46 15.52
N LEU A 382 17.55 0.70 16.48
CA LEU A 382 17.86 0.57 17.91
C LEU A 382 18.33 -0.86 18.23
N PRO A 383 19.55 -1.05 18.77
CA PRO A 383 20.10 -2.38 19.02
C PRO A 383 19.34 -3.19 20.07
N GLN A 384 18.66 -2.51 21.00
CA GLN A 384 17.88 -3.11 22.08
C GLN A 384 16.64 -3.86 21.57
N HIS A 385 16.06 -3.39 20.47
CA HIS A 385 14.91 -4.05 19.87
C HIS A 385 15.33 -5.40 19.27
N GLN A 386 14.70 -6.47 19.75
CA GLN A 386 14.94 -7.87 19.40
C GLN A 386 13.79 -8.51 18.63
N TYR A 387 12.56 -8.02 18.83
CA TYR A 387 11.36 -8.56 18.22
C TYR A 387 10.54 -7.50 17.52
N PHE A 388 9.78 -7.93 16.51
CA PHE A 388 8.90 -7.08 15.71
C PHE A 388 7.59 -7.79 15.42
N TYR A 389 6.49 -7.05 15.44
CA TYR A 389 5.20 -7.49 14.90
C TYR A 389 4.37 -6.27 14.50
N SER A 390 3.60 -6.39 13.42
CA SER A 390 2.78 -5.29 12.91
C SER A 390 1.33 -5.68 12.64
N ALA A 391 0.45 -4.77 13.06
CA ALA A 391 -0.98 -4.60 12.78
C ALA A 391 -1.30 -3.82 11.49
N MET A 392 -1.61 -4.45 10.35
CA MET A 392 -2.20 -3.70 9.20
C MET A 392 -3.73 -3.75 9.24
N ILE A 393 -4.38 -2.59 9.20
CA ILE A 393 -5.84 -2.46 9.08
C ILE A 393 -6.18 -1.94 7.69
N VAL A 394 -6.89 -2.78 6.93
CA VAL A 394 -7.51 -2.38 5.66
C VAL A 394 -8.95 -2.01 5.96
N GLY A 395 -9.28 -0.73 5.76
CA GLY A 395 -10.57 -0.16 6.12
C GLY A 395 -11.47 0.03 4.91
N ASN A 396 -11.73 1.29 4.57
CA ASN A 396 -12.62 1.67 3.47
C ASN A 396 -12.00 1.28 2.12
N VAL A 397 -12.59 0.29 1.45
CA VAL A 397 -12.24 -0.13 0.09
C VAL A 397 -13.30 0.41 -0.86
N ILE A 398 -12.90 1.32 -1.75
CA ILE A 398 -13.78 1.95 -2.73
C ILE A 398 -13.42 1.39 -4.11
N PRO A 399 -14.34 0.72 -4.82
CA PRO A 399 -14.10 0.31 -6.20
C PRO A 399 -13.80 1.52 -7.09
N GLU A 400 -12.77 1.40 -7.92
CA GLU A 400 -12.39 2.36 -8.94
C GLU A 400 -12.61 1.73 -10.33
N ASN A 401 -12.38 2.50 -11.40
CA ASN A 401 -12.50 1.99 -12.77
C ASN A 401 -11.44 0.90 -13.09
N ASN A 402 -11.75 0.04 -14.06
CA ASN A 402 -10.83 -0.96 -14.62
C ASN A 402 -10.22 -1.93 -13.60
N SER A 403 -11.05 -2.42 -12.66
CA SER A 403 -10.65 -3.39 -11.62
C SER A 403 -9.65 -2.85 -10.59
N PHE A 404 -9.44 -1.54 -10.53
CA PHE A 404 -8.72 -0.92 -9.43
C PHE A 404 -9.64 -0.75 -8.22
N SER A 405 -9.03 -0.68 -7.05
CA SER A 405 -9.72 -0.24 -5.83
C SER A 405 -8.82 0.72 -5.06
N SER A 406 -9.46 1.62 -4.34
CA SER A 406 -8.85 2.60 -3.45
C SER A 406 -8.97 2.10 -2.02
N TYR A 407 -7.82 1.84 -1.38
CA TYR A 407 -7.72 1.24 -0.05
C TYR A 407 -7.29 2.29 0.95
N ARG A 408 -8.12 2.54 1.97
CA ARG A 408 -7.66 3.23 3.19
C ARG A 408 -7.00 2.23 4.13
N VAL A 409 -5.75 2.51 4.47
CA VAL A 409 -4.92 1.63 5.29
C VAL A 409 -4.43 2.42 6.50
N SER A 410 -4.39 1.76 7.66
CA SER A 410 -3.54 2.16 8.77
C SER A 410 -2.61 1.03 9.15
N LEU A 411 -1.53 1.39 9.83
CA LEU A 411 -0.53 0.45 10.29
C LEU A 411 -0.08 0.82 11.70
N THR A 412 0.10 -0.20 12.53
CA THR A 412 0.80 -0.10 13.80
C THR A 412 1.89 -1.14 13.85
N GLU A 413 3.13 -0.72 13.94
CA GLU A 413 4.28 -1.60 14.16
C GLU A 413 4.75 -1.50 15.59
N LEU A 414 5.06 -2.64 16.21
CA LEU A 414 5.65 -2.66 17.54
C LEU A 414 7.00 -3.36 17.53
N PHE A 415 7.93 -2.73 18.24
CA PHE A 415 9.30 -3.17 18.44
C PHE A 415 9.48 -3.51 19.91
N TYR A 416 10.12 -4.64 20.19
CA TYR A 416 10.22 -5.13 21.55
C TYR A 416 11.63 -5.58 21.90
N GLU A 417 12.05 -5.26 23.11
CA GLU A 417 13.18 -5.87 23.81
C GLU A 417 12.66 -6.97 24.77
N LEU A 418 13.53 -7.89 25.20
CA LEU A 418 13.23 -8.73 26.37
C LEU A 418 13.84 -8.10 27.62
N ALA A 419 13.02 -7.95 28.66
CA ALA A 419 13.42 -7.60 30.01
C ALA A 419 14.55 -8.52 30.46
N ASP A 420 15.71 -7.95 30.78
CA ASP A 420 16.80 -8.69 31.39
C ASP A 420 16.47 -9.04 32.86
N ASP A 421 17.24 -9.95 33.46
CA ASP A 421 16.95 -10.41 34.83
C ASP A 421 17.09 -9.31 35.88
N GLN A 422 17.91 -8.28 35.62
CA GLN A 422 18.09 -7.14 36.52
C GLN A 422 16.86 -6.24 36.51
N TYR A 423 16.31 -5.94 35.33
CA TYR A 423 15.07 -5.20 35.15
C TYR A 423 13.88 -5.98 35.70
N LYS A 424 13.82 -7.30 35.47
CA LYS A 424 12.81 -8.16 36.10
C LYS A 424 12.90 -8.11 37.62
N TRP A 425 14.12 -8.12 38.17
CA TRP A 425 14.34 -7.98 39.60
C TRP A 425 13.82 -6.65 40.13
N TRP A 426 14.16 -5.53 39.47
CA TRP A 426 13.70 -4.19 39.85
C TRP A 426 12.17 -4.08 39.86
N LEU A 427 11.52 -4.51 38.77
CA LEU A 427 10.07 -4.50 38.67
C LEU A 427 9.41 -5.34 39.76
N LYS A 428 9.93 -6.53 40.08
CA LYS A 428 9.43 -7.36 41.18
C LYS A 428 9.69 -6.74 42.56
N HIS A 429 10.83 -6.07 42.74
CA HIS A 429 11.23 -5.46 44.01
C HIS A 429 10.38 -4.25 44.37
N PHE A 430 9.94 -3.48 43.36
CA PHE A 430 9.11 -2.28 43.55
C PHE A 430 7.61 -2.53 43.34
N ASP A 431 7.17 -3.78 43.20
CA ASP A 431 5.77 -4.14 42.91
C ASP A 431 5.24 -3.50 41.60
N GLU A 432 6.15 -3.24 40.67
CA GLU A 432 5.87 -2.72 39.32
C GLU A 432 5.85 -3.85 38.27
N TRP A 433 6.00 -5.11 38.70
CA TRP A 433 5.92 -6.27 37.81
C TRP A 433 4.53 -6.35 37.17
N PRO A 434 4.42 -6.54 35.84
CA PRO A 434 3.12 -6.63 35.19
C PRO A 434 2.28 -7.74 35.84
N LYS A 435 0.99 -7.45 36.09
CA LYS A 435 0.02 -8.44 36.59
C LYS A 435 -0.08 -9.69 35.70
N VAL A 436 0.33 -9.57 34.43
CA VAL A 436 0.49 -10.67 33.46
C VAL A 436 1.95 -11.15 33.52
N ASN A 437 2.20 -12.36 34.02
CA ASN A 437 3.53 -12.94 34.15
C ASN A 437 4.12 -13.30 32.77
N PRO A 438 5.17 -12.62 32.31
CA PRO A 438 5.66 -12.78 30.97
C PRO A 438 6.28 -14.12 30.59
N GLU A 439 6.80 -14.86 31.57
CA GLU A 439 7.49 -16.13 31.34
C GLU A 439 6.51 -17.31 31.27
N THR A 440 5.30 -17.12 31.79
CA THR A 440 4.30 -18.21 31.97
C THR A 440 2.94 -17.89 31.39
N ASP A 441 2.65 -16.60 31.13
CA ASP A 441 1.35 -16.13 30.67
C ASP A 441 1.34 -15.77 29.18
N LEU A 442 2.35 -16.20 28.40
CA LEU A 442 2.35 -16.12 26.92
C LEU A 442 1.05 -16.67 26.31
N ASN A 443 0.41 -17.62 27.01
CA ASN A 443 -0.85 -18.27 26.64
C ASN A 443 -2.01 -18.03 27.63
N ARG A 444 -1.85 -17.24 28.71
CA ARG A 444 -2.94 -17.00 29.69
C ARG A 444 -3.77 -15.77 29.34
N THR A 445 -5.05 -15.85 29.67
CA THR A 445 -6.15 -15.11 29.04
C THR A 445 -6.97 -14.24 29.98
N ASP A 446 -6.58 -14.07 31.25
CA ASP A 446 -7.38 -13.33 32.21
C ASP A 446 -6.92 -11.87 32.36
N PHE A 447 -7.56 -10.98 31.59
CA PHE A 447 -7.41 -9.53 31.71
C PHE A 447 -8.51 -8.89 32.58
N ASN A 448 -9.40 -9.68 33.21
CA ASN A 448 -10.57 -9.13 33.94
C ASN A 448 -10.19 -8.38 35.23
N ASN A 449 -8.93 -8.49 35.67
CA ASN A 449 -8.40 -7.81 36.86
C ASN A 449 -7.45 -6.63 36.52
N LEU A 450 -7.51 -6.10 35.29
CA LEU A 450 -6.76 -4.91 34.81
C LEU A 450 -7.57 -3.60 34.82
#